data_AF-A0A2D5N6X0-F1
#
_entry.id   AF-A0A2D5N6X0-F1
#
_cell.length_a   1.000
_cell.length_b   1.000
_cell.length_c   1.000
_cell.angle_alpha   90.00
_cell.angle_beta   90.00
_cell.angle_gamma   90.00
#
_symmetry.space_group_name_H-M   'P 1'
#
loop_
_entity.id
_entity.type
_entity.pdbx_description
1 polymer ?
#
loop_
_entity_poly.entity_id
_entity_poly.type
_entity_poly.pdbx_seq_one_letter_code
_entity_poly.pdbx_strand_id
1 'polypeptide(L)'
;MQLILLTAFLGGCANIENFDLNKSLPKFDFKNVLPELNLDQLFTYKAPKDTTAVEISINSFLKNNPLSVSFDGGNLNAIKQAALNSPEVLGAKQAVLNSEISKSFIGTQFNPNINTLLTPGISNFNPLQIGTLATLNFTKILFDGGKLSNQLSAAELSLASTQLSYLESLNQQLLKNSLSVINVNRFRKIDKIANERIFQLEVLSEQLKTMENVGAVDATTMVQSNRTIYTLYTQKAELEENLKTAEVNFAKLFGLTPKITLDDINLSSFTSVGLVENVDIDTVPLVNNEFILLKKSYKDLAAINAQKSYSVSLSGEIDGTFASTKKTLTPAVGLSVSKNLFDGGRLDKQIESAETQIKIQEHKLNSVIKETKLQIAQLNNQLSNYDNFTRLNEKNIFYAEKEIELLRSQVQIGRATVSDIIAAEARLFEFQLKAINLNTDHLISKLSLSALAGTFSKEFGID
;
A
#
# COMPACT_ATOMS: atom_id res chain seq x y z
N MET A 1 -21.65 -29.96 -59.20
CA MET A 1 -20.90 -29.18 -58.20
C MET A 1 -20.02 -30.17 -57.44
N GLN A 2 -18.72 -30.18 -57.73
CA GLN A 2 -17.79 -31.25 -57.33
C GLN A 2 -17.50 -31.23 -55.82
N LEU A 3 -17.61 -32.42 -55.22
CA LEU A 3 -17.22 -32.73 -53.85
C LEU A 3 -15.69 -32.88 -53.81
N ILE A 4 -14.98 -32.00 -53.12
CA ILE A 4 -13.54 -32.17 -52.83
C ILE A 4 -13.41 -32.67 -51.39
N LEU A 5 -13.13 -33.96 -51.26
CA LEU A 5 -12.77 -34.64 -50.03
C LEU A 5 -11.30 -34.31 -49.72
N LEU A 6 -11.02 -33.42 -48.78
CA LEU A 6 -9.66 -33.11 -48.36
C LEU A 6 -9.24 -34.09 -47.25
N THR A 7 -8.57 -35.17 -47.65
CA THR A 7 -7.81 -36.06 -46.74
C THR A 7 -6.55 -35.33 -46.29
N ALA A 8 -6.49 -34.92 -45.01
CA ALA A 8 -5.28 -34.38 -44.42
C ALA A 8 -4.38 -35.53 -43.92
N PHE A 9 -3.22 -35.68 -44.56
CA PHE A 9 -2.14 -36.56 -44.16
C PHE A 9 -1.54 -36.14 -42.80
N LEU A 10 -1.40 -37.10 -41.89
CA LEU A 10 -0.44 -37.02 -40.78
C LEU A 10 0.96 -37.21 -41.36
N GLY A 11 1.63 -36.09 -41.67
CA GLY A 11 3.05 -36.03 -41.98
C GLY A 11 3.81 -35.57 -40.75
N GLY A 12 4.57 -36.47 -40.13
CA GLY A 12 5.53 -36.14 -39.09
C GLY A 12 6.74 -35.42 -39.68
N CYS A 13 7.16 -34.34 -39.03
CA CYS A 13 8.54 -33.86 -39.07
C CYS A 13 9.12 -34.00 -37.66
N ALA A 14 10.06 -34.93 -37.53
CA ALA A 14 10.97 -35.04 -36.42
C ALA A 14 12.05 -33.95 -36.55
N ASN A 15 12.14 -33.08 -35.55
CA ASN A 15 13.35 -32.47 -34.98
C ASN A 15 12.92 -31.31 -34.06
N ILE A 16 12.39 -31.66 -32.90
CA ILE A 16 12.51 -30.83 -31.71
C ILE A 16 13.56 -31.56 -30.88
N GLU A 17 14.78 -31.03 -30.89
CA GLU A 17 15.77 -31.40 -29.86
C GLU A 17 15.12 -31.14 -28.50
N ASN A 18 15.21 -32.14 -27.62
CA ASN A 18 14.63 -32.16 -26.29
C ASN A 18 14.91 -30.86 -25.51
N PHE A 19 13.94 -29.96 -25.47
CA PHE A 19 13.92 -28.88 -24.49
C PHE A 19 13.34 -29.44 -23.19
N ASP A 20 14.22 -29.96 -22.35
CA ASP A 20 13.90 -30.42 -21.00
C ASP A 20 13.61 -29.20 -20.10
N LEU A 21 12.33 -28.87 -19.94
CA LEU A 21 11.85 -27.79 -19.06
C LEU A 21 12.35 -27.90 -17.62
N ASN A 22 12.81 -29.08 -17.17
CA ASN A 22 13.32 -29.27 -15.81
C ASN A 22 14.77 -28.83 -15.63
N LYS A 23 15.49 -28.50 -16.72
CA LYS A 23 16.91 -28.09 -16.68
C LYS A 23 17.16 -26.61 -16.98
N SER A 24 16.18 -25.87 -17.52
CA SER A 24 16.34 -24.48 -17.99
C SER A 24 15.64 -23.42 -17.14
N LEU A 25 15.01 -23.79 -16.02
CA LEU A 25 14.48 -22.84 -15.04
C LEU A 25 15.42 -22.76 -13.81
N PRO A 26 15.78 -21.54 -13.33
CA PRO A 26 16.36 -21.42 -12.00
C PRO A 26 15.34 -21.95 -10.99
N LYS A 27 15.72 -23.00 -10.25
CA LYS A 27 14.91 -23.59 -9.19
C LYS A 27 14.85 -22.59 -8.02
N PHE A 28 13.87 -21.71 -8.03
CA PHE A 28 13.50 -20.95 -6.85
C PHE A 28 12.55 -21.80 -6.00
N ASP A 29 13.00 -22.13 -4.80
CA ASP A 29 12.23 -22.87 -3.81
C ASP A 29 11.24 -21.91 -3.12
N PHE A 30 10.00 -21.90 -3.62
CA PHE A 30 8.90 -21.08 -3.08
C PHE A 30 8.53 -21.43 -1.62
N LYS A 31 9.07 -22.53 -1.04
CA LYS A 31 8.78 -22.91 0.35
C LYS A 31 9.48 -22.06 1.40
N ASN A 32 10.52 -21.30 1.05
CA ASN A 32 11.32 -20.56 2.03
C ASN A 32 11.09 -19.04 2.04
N VAL A 33 10.08 -18.52 1.32
CA VAL A 33 9.81 -17.07 1.19
C VAL A 33 8.39 -16.68 1.59
N LEU A 34 7.56 -17.62 2.04
CA LEU A 34 6.20 -17.34 2.50
C LEU A 34 6.08 -17.69 3.99
N PRO A 35 5.68 -16.77 4.88
CA PRO A 35 5.31 -17.16 6.23
C PRO A 35 4.16 -18.16 6.17
N GLU A 36 4.30 -19.31 6.84
CA GLU A 36 3.22 -20.28 7.03
C GLU A 36 2.11 -19.64 7.85
N LEU A 37 1.14 -19.03 7.15
CA LEU A 37 -0.14 -18.69 7.76
C LEU A 37 -0.89 -19.98 8.07
N ASN A 38 -1.26 -20.16 9.34
CA ASN A 38 -2.11 -21.26 9.76
C ASN A 38 -3.53 -21.07 9.17
N LEU A 39 -3.80 -21.82 8.11
CA LEU A 39 -4.96 -21.68 7.20
C LEU A 39 -6.24 -22.35 7.73
N ASP A 40 -6.18 -23.15 8.81
CA ASP A 40 -7.34 -23.90 9.32
C ASP A 40 -8.41 -23.02 9.97
N GLN A 41 -8.10 -21.74 10.23
CA GLN A 41 -9.07 -20.75 10.73
C GLN A 41 -9.76 -19.93 9.63
N LEU A 42 -9.38 -20.09 8.35
CA LEU A 42 -9.87 -19.27 7.23
C LEU A 42 -11.00 -19.92 6.40
N PHE A 43 -11.32 -21.19 6.64
CA PHE A 43 -12.28 -21.97 5.81
C PHE A 43 -13.64 -22.24 6.45
N THR A 44 -14.18 -21.30 7.23
CA THR A 44 -15.60 -21.32 7.58
C THR A 44 -16.33 -20.14 6.95
N TYR A 45 -16.45 -20.14 5.63
CA TYR A 45 -17.49 -19.34 4.99
C TYR A 45 -18.85 -19.92 5.40
N LYS A 46 -19.47 -19.30 6.41
CA LYS A 46 -20.90 -19.47 6.69
C LYS A 46 -21.63 -18.41 5.89
N ALA A 47 -22.47 -18.84 4.96
CA ALA A 47 -23.42 -17.94 4.31
C ALA A 47 -24.20 -17.18 5.41
N PRO A 48 -24.33 -15.84 5.32
CA PRO A 48 -25.13 -15.09 6.28
C PRO A 48 -26.56 -15.67 6.28
N LYS A 49 -27.06 -16.02 7.47
CA LYS A 49 -28.40 -16.61 7.66
C LYS A 49 -29.54 -15.64 7.33
N ASP A 50 -29.23 -14.37 7.12
CA ASP A 50 -30.20 -13.30 6.97
C ASP A 50 -30.09 -12.70 5.57
N THR A 51 -31.07 -13.02 4.72
CA THR A 51 -31.28 -12.43 3.38
C THR A 51 -32.13 -11.16 3.45
N THR A 52 -32.37 -10.62 4.65
CA THR A 52 -32.98 -9.29 4.77
C THR A 52 -32.05 -8.28 4.10
N ALA A 53 -32.60 -7.48 3.19
CA ALA A 53 -31.89 -6.37 2.58
C ALA A 53 -31.48 -5.39 3.69
N VAL A 54 -30.28 -5.56 4.24
CA VAL A 54 -29.71 -4.59 5.16
C VAL A 54 -29.48 -3.34 4.33
N GLU A 55 -30.33 -2.33 4.52
CA GLU A 55 -30.15 -1.03 3.91
C GLU A 55 -28.81 -0.47 4.42
N ILE A 56 -27.80 -0.49 3.54
CA ILE A 56 -26.47 0.01 3.86
C ILE A 56 -26.58 1.53 3.96
N SER A 57 -26.66 2.04 5.19
CA SER A 57 -26.74 3.48 5.45
C SER A 57 -25.37 4.02 5.87
N ILE A 58 -25.03 5.24 5.46
CA ILE A 58 -23.80 5.92 5.90
C ILE A 58 -23.74 6.00 7.45
N ASN A 59 -24.89 6.13 8.10
CA ASN A 59 -25.01 6.20 9.55
C ASN A 59 -24.45 4.97 10.28
N SER A 60 -24.47 3.77 9.69
CA SER A 60 -23.83 2.60 10.32
C SER A 60 -22.32 2.70 10.33
N PHE A 61 -21.71 3.39 9.36
CA PHE A 61 -20.27 3.63 9.32
C PHE A 61 -19.83 4.80 10.20
N LEU A 62 -20.67 5.83 10.33
CA LEU A 62 -20.39 6.98 11.21
C LEU A 62 -20.42 6.63 12.70
N LYS A 63 -21.16 5.59 13.10
CA LYS A 63 -21.29 5.13 14.50
C LYS A 63 -20.21 4.13 14.93
N ASN A 64 -19.37 3.64 14.01
CA ASN A 64 -18.33 2.68 14.37
C ASN A 64 -17.27 3.36 15.25
N ASN A 65 -16.96 2.71 16.38
CA ASN A 65 -16.04 3.25 17.36
C ASN A 65 -14.65 3.47 16.75
N PRO A 66 -14.01 4.62 17.00
CA PRO A 66 -12.62 4.82 16.62
C PRO A 66 -11.75 3.79 17.34
N LEU A 67 -10.85 3.18 16.58
CA LEU A 67 -9.87 2.23 17.09
C LEU A 67 -9.06 2.91 18.21
N SER A 68 -9.07 2.37 19.43
CA SER A 68 -8.26 2.90 20.54
C SER A 68 -7.04 2.01 20.78
N VAL A 69 -5.84 2.56 20.58
CA VAL A 69 -4.59 1.80 20.61
C VAL A 69 -3.77 2.15 21.85
N SER A 70 -3.52 1.18 22.74
CA SER A 70 -2.67 1.41 23.92
C SER A 70 -1.19 1.59 23.54
N PHE A 71 -0.54 2.54 24.22
CA PHE A 71 0.90 2.80 24.16
C PHE A 71 1.70 2.15 25.30
N ASP A 72 1.05 1.38 26.19
CA ASP A 72 1.72 0.81 27.36
C ASP A 72 2.78 -0.26 26.97
N GLY A 73 2.65 -0.84 25.77
CA GLY A 73 3.65 -1.74 25.16
C GLY A 73 4.73 -1.02 24.34
N GLY A 74 4.84 0.31 24.44
CA GLY A 74 5.78 1.15 23.70
C GLY A 74 5.28 1.62 22.33
N ASN A 75 5.92 2.67 21.82
CA ASN A 75 5.53 3.35 20.59
C ASN A 75 5.47 2.43 19.37
N LEU A 76 6.46 1.54 19.19
CA LEU A 76 6.52 0.66 18.02
C LEU A 76 5.35 -0.33 17.98
N ASN A 77 4.96 -0.87 19.14
CA ASN A 77 3.80 -1.75 19.22
C ASN A 77 2.50 -0.99 18.93
N ALA A 78 2.34 0.23 19.45
CA ALA A 78 1.18 1.06 19.14
C ALA A 78 1.10 1.40 17.64
N ILE A 79 2.22 1.77 17.01
CA ILE A 79 2.31 2.02 15.56
C ILE A 79 1.89 0.78 14.76
N LYS A 80 2.41 -0.40 15.13
CA LYS A 80 2.06 -1.68 14.51
C LYS A 80 0.56 -1.97 14.63
N GLN A 81 0.00 -1.88 15.83
CA GLN A 81 -1.41 -2.16 16.08
C GLN A 81 -2.33 -1.18 15.34
N ALA A 82 -1.99 0.10 15.32
CA ALA A 82 -2.74 1.10 14.56
C ALA A 82 -2.68 0.84 13.04
N ALA A 83 -1.54 0.37 12.52
CA ALA A 83 -1.38 0.08 11.10
C ALA A 83 -2.16 -1.18 10.69
N LEU A 84 -2.03 -2.28 11.44
CA LEU A 84 -2.70 -3.54 11.13
C LEU A 84 -4.23 -3.46 11.17
N ASN A 85 -4.76 -2.51 11.96
CA ASN A 85 -6.18 -2.29 12.10
C ASN A 85 -6.70 -1.09 11.27
N SER A 86 -5.86 -0.49 10.43
CA SER A 86 -6.29 0.61 9.58
C SER A 86 -7.25 0.10 8.48
N PRO A 87 -8.27 0.88 8.10
CA PRO A 87 -9.19 0.49 7.02
C PRO A 87 -8.48 0.19 5.70
N GLU A 88 -7.40 0.90 5.38
CA GLU A 88 -6.60 0.72 4.18
C GLU A 88 -5.90 -0.66 4.19
N VAL A 89 -5.26 -1.02 5.30
CA VAL A 89 -4.56 -2.32 5.44
C VAL A 89 -5.56 -3.48 5.51
N LEU A 90 -6.68 -3.29 6.21
CA LEU A 90 -7.76 -4.29 6.27
C LEU A 90 -8.40 -4.50 4.89
N GLY A 91 -8.61 -3.42 4.13
CA GLY A 91 -9.11 -3.49 2.75
C GLY A 91 -8.14 -4.24 1.83
N ALA A 92 -6.84 -3.94 1.92
CA ALA A 92 -5.82 -4.65 1.15
C ALA A 92 -5.73 -6.14 1.55
N LYS A 93 -5.89 -6.48 2.83
CA LYS A 93 -5.98 -7.88 3.29
C LYS A 93 -7.18 -8.61 2.68
N GLN A 94 -8.34 -7.94 2.59
CA GLN A 94 -9.51 -8.52 1.94
C GLN A 94 -9.34 -8.68 0.43
N ALA A 95 -8.59 -7.79 -0.22
CA ALA A 95 -8.25 -7.94 -1.63
C ALA A 95 -7.41 -9.20 -1.89
N VAL A 96 -6.43 -9.50 -1.01
CA VAL A 96 -5.64 -10.76 -1.09
C VAL A 96 -6.55 -11.98 -0.97
N LEU A 97 -7.42 -12.00 0.04
CA LEU A 97 -8.39 -13.09 0.23
C LEU A 97 -9.30 -13.27 -1.00
N ASN A 98 -9.79 -12.17 -1.58
CA ASN A 98 -10.62 -12.22 -2.78
C ASN A 98 -9.86 -12.76 -4.00
N SER A 99 -8.59 -12.40 -4.17
CA SER A 99 -7.75 -12.93 -5.24
C SER A 99 -7.45 -14.42 -5.06
N GLU A 100 -7.29 -14.89 -3.82
CA GLU A 100 -7.14 -16.31 -3.52
C GLU A 100 -8.42 -17.09 -3.84
N ILE A 101 -9.58 -16.57 -3.43
CA ILE A 101 -10.90 -17.14 -3.78
C ILE A 101 -11.07 -17.16 -5.30
N SER A 102 -10.68 -16.09 -6.01
CA SER A 102 -10.76 -16.00 -7.47
C SER A 102 -9.87 -17.03 -8.17
N LYS A 103 -8.64 -17.23 -7.69
CA LYS A 103 -7.74 -18.30 -8.14
C LYS A 103 -8.37 -19.67 -7.92
N SER A 104 -8.88 -19.93 -6.72
CA SER A 104 -9.54 -21.20 -6.38
C SER A 104 -10.76 -21.44 -7.26
N PHE A 105 -11.61 -20.42 -7.47
CA PHE A 105 -12.77 -20.47 -8.35
C PHE A 105 -12.39 -20.88 -9.77
N ILE A 106 -11.34 -20.29 -10.35
CA ILE A 106 -10.82 -20.70 -11.67
C ILE A 106 -10.32 -22.16 -11.62
N GLY A 107 -9.63 -22.54 -10.55
CA GLY A 107 -9.23 -23.93 -10.30
C GLY A 107 -10.39 -24.93 -10.29
N THR A 108 -11.57 -24.53 -9.78
CA THR A 108 -12.76 -25.41 -9.80
C THR A 108 -13.30 -25.69 -11.21
N GLN A 109 -12.99 -24.86 -12.21
CA GLN A 109 -13.48 -25.05 -13.58
C GLN A 109 -12.81 -26.25 -14.29
N PHE A 110 -11.73 -26.79 -13.74
CA PHE A 110 -11.12 -28.05 -14.19
C PHE A 110 -11.93 -29.28 -13.74
N ASN A 111 -12.80 -29.11 -12.74
CA ASN A 111 -13.64 -30.18 -12.23
C ASN A 111 -14.91 -30.32 -13.07
N PRO A 112 -15.53 -31.52 -13.07
CA PRO A 112 -16.82 -31.69 -13.72
C PRO A 112 -17.90 -30.84 -13.04
N ASN A 113 -18.78 -30.27 -13.86
CA ASN A 113 -20.02 -29.65 -13.42
C ASN A 113 -21.18 -30.65 -13.57
N ILE A 114 -22.02 -30.75 -12.54
CA ILE A 114 -23.25 -31.54 -12.56
C ILE A 114 -24.41 -30.58 -12.31
N ASN A 115 -25.39 -30.58 -13.20
CA ASN A 115 -26.59 -29.78 -13.06
C ASN A 115 -27.84 -30.65 -13.27
N THR A 116 -28.94 -30.25 -12.66
CA THR A 116 -30.25 -30.87 -12.89
C THR A 116 -31.25 -29.82 -13.34
N LEU A 117 -32.12 -30.20 -14.27
CA LEU A 117 -33.17 -29.36 -14.78
C LEU A 117 -34.49 -30.14 -14.74
N LEU A 118 -35.51 -29.55 -14.11
CA LEU A 118 -36.86 -30.08 -14.09
C LEU A 118 -37.75 -29.22 -14.98
N THR A 119 -38.22 -29.80 -16.08
CA THR A 119 -39.05 -29.12 -17.08
C THR A 119 -40.43 -29.78 -17.11
N PRO A 120 -41.43 -29.24 -16.38
CA PRO A 120 -42.81 -29.68 -16.53
C PRO A 120 -43.34 -29.23 -17.89
N GLY A 121 -44.10 -30.09 -18.56
CA GLY A 121 -44.65 -29.74 -19.86
C GLY A 121 -45.40 -30.87 -20.55
N ILE A 122 -45.73 -30.61 -21.81
CA ILE A 122 -46.35 -31.58 -22.72
C ILE A 122 -45.25 -32.06 -23.66
N SER A 123 -44.83 -33.32 -23.55
CA SER A 123 -43.77 -33.90 -24.37
C SER A 123 -44.28 -34.42 -25.72
N ASN A 124 -45.57 -34.74 -25.82
CA ASN A 124 -46.22 -35.15 -27.07
C ASN A 124 -47.70 -34.77 -27.04
N PHE A 125 -48.27 -34.37 -28.17
CA PHE A 125 -49.68 -34.00 -28.28
C PHE A 125 -50.57 -35.15 -28.76
N ASN A 126 -50.01 -36.19 -29.38
CA ASN A 126 -50.79 -37.32 -29.86
C ASN A 126 -50.01 -38.65 -29.85
N PRO A 127 -50.24 -39.55 -28.88
CA PRO A 127 -51.12 -39.38 -27.73
C PRO A 127 -50.59 -38.28 -26.79
N LEU A 128 -51.50 -37.57 -26.13
CA LEU A 128 -51.16 -36.51 -25.17
C LEU A 128 -50.29 -37.09 -24.03
N GLN A 129 -49.06 -36.61 -23.92
CA GLN A 129 -48.11 -36.96 -22.89
C GLN A 129 -47.78 -35.70 -22.09
N ILE A 130 -48.39 -35.60 -20.92
CA ILE A 130 -48.09 -34.58 -19.92
C ILE A 130 -47.13 -35.20 -18.91
N GLY A 131 -46.15 -34.44 -18.46
CA GLY A 131 -45.25 -34.87 -17.40
C GLY A 131 -44.12 -33.88 -17.15
N THR A 132 -43.19 -34.27 -16.30
CA THR A 132 -41.98 -33.50 -16.02
C THR A 132 -40.78 -34.25 -16.60
N LEU A 133 -40.01 -33.60 -17.48
CA LEU A 133 -38.70 -34.08 -17.87
C LEU A 133 -37.70 -33.65 -16.79
N ALA A 134 -37.00 -34.60 -16.20
CA ALA A 134 -35.87 -34.35 -15.33
C ALA A 134 -34.59 -34.74 -16.08
N THR A 135 -33.75 -33.75 -16.33
CA THR A 135 -32.47 -33.94 -16.98
C THR A 135 -31.38 -33.79 -15.93
N LEU A 136 -30.43 -34.71 -15.88
CA LEU A 136 -29.18 -34.59 -15.13
C LEU A 136 -28.04 -34.48 -16.14
N ASN A 137 -27.40 -33.31 -16.24
CA ASN A 137 -26.24 -33.13 -17.11
C ASN A 137 -24.95 -33.13 -16.32
N PHE A 138 -23.95 -33.78 -16.88
CA PHE A 138 -22.55 -33.76 -16.47
C PHE A 138 -21.73 -33.13 -17.61
N THR A 139 -20.87 -32.17 -17.30
CA THR A 139 -19.94 -31.59 -18.27
C THR A 139 -18.55 -31.46 -17.66
N LYS A 140 -17.52 -31.90 -18.38
CA LYS A 140 -16.12 -31.70 -18.01
C LYS A 140 -15.31 -31.21 -19.22
N ILE A 141 -14.57 -30.12 -19.04
CA ILE A 141 -13.59 -29.68 -20.03
C ILE A 141 -12.38 -30.63 -19.96
N LEU A 142 -12.00 -31.21 -21.10
CA LEU A 142 -10.79 -32.04 -21.21
C LEU A 142 -9.64 -31.25 -21.81
N PHE A 143 -9.93 -30.35 -22.76
CA PHE A 143 -8.97 -29.47 -23.40
C PHE A 143 -9.67 -28.21 -23.91
N ASP A 144 -9.03 -27.05 -23.82
CA ASP A 144 -9.60 -25.77 -24.26
C ASP A 144 -8.56 -24.86 -24.93
N GLY A 145 -7.54 -25.46 -25.54
CA GLY A 145 -6.42 -24.72 -26.10
C GLY A 145 -5.47 -24.12 -25.05
N GLY A 146 -5.65 -24.45 -23.77
CA GLY A 146 -4.88 -23.87 -22.67
C GLY A 146 -5.50 -22.57 -22.13
N LYS A 147 -6.75 -22.25 -22.48
CA LYS A 147 -7.43 -21.04 -22.01
C LYS A 147 -7.50 -21.04 -20.48
N LEU A 148 -8.04 -22.09 -19.88
CA LEU A 148 -8.22 -22.18 -18.43
C LEU A 148 -6.88 -22.24 -17.69
N SER A 149 -5.87 -22.91 -18.26
CA SER A 149 -4.51 -22.91 -17.70
C SER A 149 -3.90 -21.51 -17.66
N ASN A 150 -4.05 -20.71 -18.73
CA ASN A 150 -3.54 -19.35 -18.75
C ASN A 150 -4.35 -18.41 -17.84
N GLN A 151 -5.67 -18.62 -17.73
CA GLN A 151 -6.50 -17.90 -16.75
C GLN A 151 -6.07 -18.20 -15.31
N LEU A 152 -5.72 -19.46 -15.00
CA LEU A 152 -5.20 -19.84 -13.69
C LEU A 152 -3.85 -19.16 -13.42
N SER A 153 -2.92 -19.19 -14.39
CA SER A 153 -1.64 -18.47 -14.28
C SER A 153 -1.82 -16.96 -14.09
N ALA A 154 -2.78 -16.34 -14.79
CA ALA A 154 -3.10 -14.93 -14.61
C ALA A 154 -3.67 -14.64 -13.22
N ALA A 155 -4.49 -15.53 -12.67
CA ALA A 155 -5.03 -15.41 -11.32
C ALA A 155 -3.94 -15.58 -10.24
N GLU A 156 -2.96 -16.46 -10.45
CA GLU A 156 -1.79 -16.59 -9.58
C GLU A 156 -0.95 -15.31 -9.55
N LEU A 157 -0.69 -14.72 -10.72
CA LEU A 157 -0.02 -13.41 -10.79
C LEU A 157 -0.86 -12.30 -10.16
N SER A 158 -2.19 -12.35 -10.30
CA SER A 158 -3.08 -11.40 -9.62
C SER A 158 -2.99 -11.53 -8.10
N LEU A 159 -2.91 -12.76 -7.56
CA LEU A 159 -2.72 -13.00 -6.14
C LEU A 159 -1.38 -12.42 -5.65
N ALA A 160 -0.29 -12.71 -6.36
CA ALA A 160 1.03 -12.17 -6.04
C ALA A 160 1.03 -10.62 -6.07
N SER A 161 0.36 -10.01 -7.04
CA SER A 161 0.16 -8.56 -7.12
C SER A 161 -0.58 -8.02 -5.89
N THR A 162 -1.70 -8.63 -5.49
CA THR A 162 -2.45 -8.18 -4.30
C THR A 162 -1.66 -8.35 -3.00
N GLN A 163 -0.79 -9.36 -2.90
CA GLN A 163 0.10 -9.54 -1.76
C GLN A 163 1.13 -8.41 -1.66
N LEU A 164 1.71 -7.98 -2.80
CA LEU A 164 2.58 -6.80 -2.85
C LEU A 164 1.84 -5.51 -2.51
N SER A 165 0.61 -5.32 -3.03
CA SER A 165 -0.21 -4.15 -2.68
C SER A 165 -0.59 -4.11 -1.19
N TYR A 166 -0.79 -5.28 -0.55
CA TYR A 166 -0.96 -5.38 0.89
C TYR A 166 0.30 -4.93 1.64
N LEU A 167 1.48 -5.43 1.26
CA LEU A 167 2.75 -5.04 1.84
C LEU A 167 3.02 -3.53 1.67
N GLU A 168 2.70 -2.97 0.50
CA GLU A 168 2.81 -1.53 0.23
C GLU A 168 1.90 -0.72 1.16
N SER A 169 0.62 -1.08 1.22
CA SER A 169 -0.37 -0.41 2.09
C SER A 169 0.06 -0.45 3.55
N LEU A 170 0.59 -1.58 4.01
CA LEU A 170 1.11 -1.74 5.36
C LEU A 170 2.32 -0.83 5.62
N ASN A 171 3.32 -0.84 4.74
CA ASN A 171 4.51 0.02 4.88
C ASN A 171 4.16 1.51 4.88
N GLN A 172 3.25 1.95 3.98
CA GLN A 172 2.77 3.33 3.94
C GLN A 172 2.05 3.72 5.24
N GLN A 173 1.21 2.83 5.78
CA GLN A 173 0.49 3.11 7.01
C GLN A 173 1.40 3.10 8.24
N LEU A 174 2.38 2.19 8.30
CA LEU A 174 3.42 2.19 9.35
C LEU A 174 4.23 3.49 9.32
N LEU A 175 4.63 3.96 8.12
CA LEU A 175 5.34 5.21 7.95
C LEU A 175 4.47 6.38 8.45
N LYS A 176 3.24 6.49 7.96
CA LYS A 176 2.28 7.54 8.36
C LYS A 176 2.07 7.60 9.88
N ASN A 177 1.88 6.44 10.51
CA ASN A 177 1.74 6.33 11.97
C ASN A 177 3.02 6.75 12.70
N SER A 178 4.19 6.35 12.21
CA SER A 178 5.49 6.73 12.78
C SER A 178 5.71 8.25 12.70
N LEU A 179 5.44 8.86 11.54
CA LEU A 179 5.53 10.31 11.33
C LEU A 179 4.61 11.07 12.29
N SER A 180 3.42 10.53 12.58
CA SER A 180 2.50 11.16 13.53
C SER A 180 3.06 11.23 14.95
N VAL A 181 3.73 10.17 15.43
CA VAL A 181 4.40 10.17 16.74
C VAL A 181 5.58 11.15 16.74
N ILE A 182 6.41 11.08 15.70
CA ILE A 182 7.60 11.94 15.53
C ILE A 182 7.21 13.42 15.53
N ASN A 183 6.16 13.80 14.80
CA ASN A 183 5.73 15.19 14.70
C ASN A 183 5.18 15.76 16.02
N VAL A 184 4.42 14.98 16.78
CA VAL A 184 3.98 15.41 18.13
C VAL A 184 5.17 15.70 19.02
N ASN A 185 6.18 14.81 19.05
CA ASN A 185 7.37 15.01 19.86
C ASN A 185 8.23 16.18 19.38
N ARG A 186 8.38 16.35 18.05
CA ARG A 186 9.07 17.49 17.43
C ARG A 186 8.48 18.81 17.90
N PHE A 187 7.17 19.00 17.76
CA PHE A 187 6.53 20.28 18.11
C PHE A 187 6.52 20.53 19.62
N ARG A 188 6.37 19.49 20.46
CA ARG A 188 6.52 19.63 21.93
C ARG A 188 7.92 20.08 22.34
N LYS A 189 8.96 19.53 21.71
CA LYS A 189 10.36 19.95 21.96
C LYS A 189 10.58 21.41 21.57
N ILE A 190 10.07 21.81 20.41
CA ILE A 190 10.20 23.19 19.94
C ILE A 190 9.43 24.15 20.86
N ASP A 191 8.19 23.81 21.24
CA ASP A 191 7.37 24.62 22.15
C ASP A 191 8.06 24.81 23.51
N LYS A 192 8.66 23.76 24.07
CA LYS A 192 9.44 23.86 25.31
C LYS A 192 10.57 24.89 25.19
N ILE A 193 11.38 24.82 24.13
CA ILE A 193 12.49 25.77 23.91
C ILE A 193 11.96 27.18 23.67
N ALA A 194 10.85 27.33 22.94
CA ALA A 194 10.23 28.63 22.68
C ALA A 194 9.76 29.30 23.98
N ASN A 195 9.13 28.54 24.88
CA ASN A 195 8.69 29.02 26.19
C ASN A 195 9.88 29.47 27.05
N GLU A 196 10.95 28.67 27.11
CA GLU A 196 12.17 29.02 27.83
C GLU A 196 12.82 30.30 27.28
N ARG A 197 12.83 30.47 25.95
CA ARG A 197 13.41 31.66 25.31
C ARG A 197 12.56 32.91 25.51
N ILE A 198 11.25 32.83 25.33
CA ILE A 198 10.34 33.97 25.51
C ILE A 198 10.44 34.50 26.95
N PHE A 199 10.47 33.61 27.94
CA PHE A 199 10.66 33.99 29.34
C PHE A 199 11.96 34.80 29.55
N GLN A 200 13.07 34.37 28.95
CA GLN A 200 14.34 35.11 29.04
C GLN A 200 14.25 36.49 28.38
N LEU A 201 13.57 36.58 27.23
CA LEU A 201 13.44 37.83 26.50
C LEU A 201 12.50 38.84 27.16
N GLU A 202 11.44 38.37 27.84
CA GLU A 202 10.57 39.23 28.66
C GLU A 202 11.38 39.91 29.78
N VAL A 203 12.26 39.16 30.45
CA VAL A 203 13.14 39.71 31.48
C VAL A 203 14.07 40.79 30.90
N LEU A 204 14.65 40.55 29.72
CA LEU A 204 15.52 41.53 29.05
C LEU A 204 14.72 42.76 28.54
N SER A 205 13.48 42.57 28.09
CA SER A 205 12.59 43.67 27.68
C SER A 205 12.26 44.60 28.84
N GLU A 206 11.95 44.05 30.02
CA GLU A 206 11.67 44.87 31.20
C GLU A 206 12.91 45.66 31.64
N GLN A 207 14.11 45.04 31.58
CA GLN A 207 15.36 45.77 31.79
C GLN A 207 15.52 46.92 30.79
N LEU A 208 15.28 46.68 29.50
CA LEU A 208 15.39 47.70 28.46
C LEU A 208 14.39 48.85 28.70
N LYS A 209 13.17 48.56 29.16
CA LYS A 209 12.16 49.54 29.55
C LYS A 209 12.59 50.41 30.73
N THR A 210 13.22 49.81 31.74
CA THR A 210 13.77 50.60 32.86
C THR A 210 14.88 51.54 32.39
N MET A 211 15.72 51.11 31.43
CA MET A 211 16.78 51.93 30.84
C MET A 211 16.21 53.07 29.98
N GLU A 212 15.14 52.82 29.22
CA GLU A 212 14.42 53.84 28.45
C GLU A 212 13.83 54.93 29.36
N ASN A 213 13.17 54.53 30.45
CA ASN A 213 12.53 55.46 31.39
C ASN A 213 13.52 56.43 32.05
N VAL A 214 14.79 56.05 32.18
CA VAL A 214 15.86 56.91 32.71
C VAL A 214 16.66 57.60 31.61
N GLY A 215 16.26 57.48 30.35
CA GLY A 215 16.91 58.08 29.19
C GLY A 215 18.25 57.44 28.80
N ALA A 216 18.53 56.22 29.27
CA ALA A 216 19.77 55.50 28.99
C ALA A 216 19.70 54.67 27.69
N VAL A 217 18.53 54.54 27.07
CA VAL A 217 18.35 53.92 25.75
C VAL A 217 17.29 54.68 24.94
N ASP A 218 17.45 54.68 23.62
CA ASP A 218 16.49 55.35 22.70
C ASP A 218 15.19 54.55 22.54
N ALA A 219 14.07 55.27 22.40
CA ALA A 219 12.75 54.66 22.13
C ALA A 219 12.72 53.81 20.84
N THR A 220 13.54 54.16 19.85
CA THR A 220 13.67 53.37 18.60
C THR A 220 14.27 51.98 18.86
N THR A 221 15.26 51.89 19.75
CA THR A 221 15.88 50.62 20.16
C THR A 221 14.89 49.74 20.91
N MET A 222 14.04 50.34 21.76
CA MET A 222 12.93 49.63 22.41
C MET A 222 11.93 49.07 21.40
N VAL A 223 11.53 49.86 20.40
CA VAL A 223 10.63 49.40 19.33
C VAL A 223 11.25 48.23 18.55
N GLN A 224 12.54 48.29 18.22
CA GLN A 224 13.24 47.21 17.50
C GLN A 224 13.37 45.93 18.33
N SER A 225 13.68 46.06 19.62
CA SER A 225 13.73 44.93 20.57
C SER A 225 12.37 44.27 20.69
N ASN A 226 11.32 45.06 20.93
CA ASN A 226 9.95 44.55 21.02
C ASN A 226 9.51 43.87 19.71
N ARG A 227 9.84 44.42 18.53
CA ARG A 227 9.56 43.74 17.25
C ARG A 227 10.17 42.34 17.20
N THR A 228 11.39 42.17 17.69
CA THR A 228 12.08 40.87 17.73
C THR A 228 11.34 39.90 18.66
N ILE A 229 10.93 40.36 19.84
CA ILE A 229 10.17 39.55 20.81
C ILE A 229 8.80 39.16 20.25
N TYR A 230 8.07 40.12 19.66
CA TYR A 230 6.77 39.85 19.03
C TYR A 230 6.88 38.91 17.82
N THR A 231 8.00 38.91 17.10
CA THR A 231 8.26 37.92 16.05
C THR A 231 8.34 36.50 16.64
N LEU A 232 9.00 36.32 17.79
CA LEU A 232 9.06 35.04 18.47
C LEU A 232 7.71 34.61 19.06
N TYR A 233 6.88 35.55 19.54
CA TYR A 233 5.50 35.24 19.92
C TYR A 233 4.67 34.76 18.73
N THR A 234 4.83 35.38 17.56
CA THR A 234 4.16 34.90 16.33
C THR A 234 4.59 33.48 15.99
N GLN A 235 5.89 33.19 16.01
CA GLN A 235 6.41 31.85 15.75
C GLN A 235 5.88 30.84 16.79
N LYS A 236 5.82 31.21 18.07
CA LYS A 236 5.23 30.35 19.10
C LYS A 236 3.76 30.04 18.80
N ALA A 237 2.96 31.03 18.42
CA ALA A 237 1.56 30.81 18.06
C ALA A 237 1.41 29.84 16.87
N GLU A 238 2.25 29.97 15.84
CA GLU A 238 2.31 29.01 14.73
C GLU A 238 2.72 27.60 15.18
N LEU A 239 3.64 27.49 16.13
CA LEU A 239 4.08 26.21 16.70
C LEU A 239 2.99 25.54 17.53
N GLU A 240 2.22 26.30 18.32
CA GLU A 240 1.06 25.80 19.07
C GLU A 240 -0.04 25.28 18.12
N GLU A 241 -0.30 25.98 17.02
CA GLU A 241 -1.22 25.52 15.97
C GLU A 241 -0.73 24.22 15.31
N ASN A 242 0.55 24.17 14.95
CA ASN A 242 1.17 22.97 14.35
C ASN A 242 1.16 21.79 15.31
N LEU A 243 1.44 22.00 16.60
CA LEU A 243 1.30 20.98 17.64
C LEU A 243 -0.13 20.49 17.71
N LYS A 244 -1.12 21.39 17.75
CA LYS A 244 -2.52 21.00 17.80
C LYS A 244 -2.92 20.16 16.60
N THR A 245 -2.46 20.55 15.41
CA THR A 245 -2.68 19.80 14.16
C THR A 245 -2.04 18.41 14.23
N ALA A 246 -0.81 18.30 14.75
CA ALA A 246 -0.13 17.03 14.94
C ALA A 246 -0.88 16.13 15.95
N GLU A 247 -1.42 16.68 17.04
CA GLU A 247 -2.21 15.94 18.03
C GLU A 247 -3.54 15.45 17.46
N VAL A 248 -4.20 16.24 16.60
CA VAL A 248 -5.43 15.81 15.89
C VAL A 248 -5.13 14.68 14.91
N ASN A 249 -4.04 14.79 14.14
CA ASN A 249 -3.60 13.71 13.25
C ASN A 249 -3.24 12.44 14.01
N PHE A 250 -2.59 12.58 15.17
CA PHE A 250 -2.33 11.47 16.08
C PHE A 250 -3.65 10.85 16.58
N ALA A 251 -4.58 11.65 17.08
CA ALA A 251 -5.86 11.16 17.58
C ALA A 251 -6.67 10.44 16.51
N LYS A 252 -6.60 10.90 15.25
CA LYS A 252 -7.20 10.21 14.11
C LYS A 252 -6.63 8.81 13.88
N LEU A 253 -5.33 8.62 14.05
CA LEU A 253 -4.64 7.36 13.76
C LEU A 253 -4.68 6.36 14.91
N PHE A 254 -4.68 6.83 16.16
CA PHE A 254 -4.58 6.01 17.36
C PHE A 254 -5.85 5.98 18.23
N GLY A 255 -6.83 6.83 17.92
CA GLY A 255 -8.10 6.97 18.63
C GLY A 255 -8.00 7.50 20.06
N LEU A 256 -6.87 8.13 20.40
CA LEU A 256 -6.65 8.77 21.69
C LEU A 256 -5.76 10.00 21.55
N THR A 257 -5.87 10.93 22.48
CA THR A 257 -4.97 12.08 22.54
C THR A 257 -3.61 11.68 23.10
N PRO A 258 -2.50 12.19 22.55
CA PRO A 258 -1.17 11.77 22.98
C PRO A 258 -0.90 12.18 24.43
N LYS A 259 -0.50 11.21 25.28
CA LYS A 259 -0.06 11.47 26.67
C LYS A 259 1.08 12.50 26.66
N ILE A 260 1.18 13.33 27.70
CA ILE A 260 2.23 14.38 27.81
C ILE A 260 3.64 13.76 27.71
N THR A 261 3.85 12.60 28.31
CA THR A 261 5.11 11.83 28.29
C THR A 261 5.08 10.77 27.18
N LEU A 262 5.06 11.22 25.93
CA LEU A 262 5.21 10.34 24.77
C LEU A 262 6.71 10.14 24.50
N ASP A 263 7.18 8.90 24.52
CA ASP A 263 8.60 8.61 24.32
C ASP A 263 9.05 9.01 22.90
N ASP A 264 10.33 9.32 22.74
CA ASP A 264 10.91 9.61 21.43
C ASP A 264 11.05 8.36 20.55
N ILE A 265 10.90 8.55 19.25
CA ILE A 265 11.33 7.59 18.23
C ILE A 265 12.62 8.13 17.62
N ASN A 266 13.68 7.35 17.68
CA ASN A 266 14.99 7.70 17.13
C ASN A 266 15.45 6.61 16.14
N LEU A 267 16.54 6.87 15.40
CA LEU A 267 17.09 5.86 14.48
C LEU A 267 17.49 4.56 15.20
N SER A 268 17.95 4.65 16.45
CA SER A 268 18.28 3.48 17.29
C SER A 268 17.05 2.63 17.65
N SER A 269 15.84 3.15 17.46
CA SER A 269 14.61 2.37 17.60
C SER A 269 14.43 1.36 16.45
N PHE A 270 15.27 1.43 15.41
CA PHE A 270 15.21 0.59 14.22
C PHE A 270 16.54 -0.12 13.99
N THR A 271 16.49 -1.38 13.57
CA THR A 271 17.66 -2.26 13.47
C THR A 271 18.33 -2.17 12.10
N SER A 272 17.56 -1.99 11.02
CA SER A 272 18.03 -2.08 9.63
C SER A 272 17.83 -0.81 8.80
N VAL A 273 17.08 0.19 9.31
CA VAL A 273 16.84 1.50 8.66
C VAL A 273 18.14 2.27 8.34
N GLY A 274 19.25 1.99 9.02
CA GLY A 274 20.56 2.59 8.74
C GLY A 274 21.40 1.94 7.63
N LEU A 275 20.98 0.78 7.09
CA LEU A 275 21.76 -0.01 6.10
C LEU A 275 21.28 0.20 4.66
N VAL A 276 20.17 0.91 4.46
CA VAL A 276 19.56 1.13 3.14
C VAL A 276 20.21 2.34 2.48
N GLU A 277 21.45 2.22 2.01
CA GLU A 277 22.10 3.27 1.20
C GLU A 277 21.87 3.07 -0.31
N ASN A 278 21.67 1.81 -0.74
CA ASN A 278 21.41 1.45 -2.13
C ASN A 278 20.13 0.60 -2.20
N VAL A 279 19.01 1.25 -2.55
CA VAL A 279 17.76 0.54 -2.86
C VAL A 279 17.86 -0.01 -4.27
N ASP A 280 17.86 -1.33 -4.41
CA ASP A 280 17.74 -1.96 -5.72
C ASP A 280 16.29 -1.82 -6.21
N ILE A 281 16.13 -1.30 -7.42
CA ILE A 281 14.82 -0.89 -7.92
C ILE A 281 13.90 -2.07 -8.20
N ASP A 282 14.47 -3.24 -8.49
CA ASP A 282 13.72 -4.47 -8.73
C ASP A 282 13.15 -5.07 -7.43
N THR A 283 13.70 -4.71 -6.27
CA THR A 283 13.20 -5.12 -4.94
C THR A 283 12.08 -4.23 -4.41
N VAL A 284 11.89 -3.04 -4.98
CA VAL A 284 10.84 -2.11 -4.56
C VAL A 284 9.45 -2.72 -4.84
N PRO A 285 8.58 -2.91 -3.81
CA PRO A 285 7.31 -3.59 -3.99
C PRO A 285 6.43 -2.98 -5.08
N LEU A 286 6.39 -1.65 -5.17
CA LEU A 286 5.59 -0.93 -6.17
C LEU A 286 6.05 -1.24 -7.62
N VAL A 287 7.37 -1.25 -7.86
CA VAL A 287 7.94 -1.58 -9.18
C VAL A 287 7.70 -3.05 -9.53
N ASN A 288 7.95 -3.95 -8.57
CA ASN A 288 7.74 -5.37 -8.75
C ASN A 288 6.25 -5.69 -9.01
N ASN A 289 5.33 -5.01 -8.33
CA ASN A 289 3.89 -5.15 -8.53
C ASN A 289 3.48 -4.81 -9.96
N GLU A 290 3.93 -3.67 -10.50
CA GLU A 290 3.64 -3.28 -11.88
C GLU A 290 4.24 -4.26 -12.91
N PHE A 291 5.39 -4.86 -12.60
CA PHE A 291 6.00 -5.89 -13.44
C PHE A 291 5.21 -7.22 -13.39
N ILE A 292 4.68 -7.61 -12.24
CA ILE A 292 3.77 -8.76 -12.11
C ILE A 292 2.48 -8.51 -12.90
N LEU A 293 1.91 -7.31 -12.85
CA LEU A 293 0.73 -6.92 -13.63
C LEU A 293 1.01 -6.93 -15.14
N LEU A 294 2.22 -6.58 -15.57
CA LEU A 294 2.64 -6.75 -16.96
C LEU A 294 2.67 -8.24 -17.37
N LYS A 295 3.30 -9.10 -16.57
CA LYS A 295 3.29 -10.56 -16.80
C LYS A 295 1.87 -11.12 -16.85
N LYS A 296 0.98 -10.64 -15.97
CA LYS A 296 -0.43 -11.01 -15.95
C LYS A 296 -1.11 -10.67 -17.28
N SER A 297 -0.88 -9.46 -17.80
CA SER A 297 -1.45 -9.03 -19.09
C SER A 297 -1.05 -9.95 -20.26
N TYR A 298 0.18 -10.49 -20.27
CA TYR A 298 0.58 -11.51 -21.24
C TYR A 298 -0.15 -12.85 -21.08
N LYS A 299 -0.41 -13.28 -19.83
CA LYS A 299 -1.22 -14.49 -19.57
C LYS A 299 -2.68 -14.31 -19.95
N ASP A 300 -3.23 -13.12 -19.73
CA ASP A 300 -4.58 -12.77 -20.20
C ASP A 300 -4.66 -12.83 -21.73
N LEU A 301 -3.67 -12.27 -22.46
CA LEU A 301 -3.59 -12.38 -23.92
C LEU A 301 -3.46 -13.84 -24.37
N ALA A 302 -2.65 -14.67 -23.69
CA ALA A 302 -2.52 -16.09 -24.01
C ALA A 302 -3.83 -16.86 -23.82
N ALA A 303 -4.61 -16.55 -22.78
CA ALA A 303 -5.94 -17.11 -22.56
C ALA A 303 -6.94 -16.70 -23.66
N ILE A 304 -6.84 -15.47 -24.18
CA ILE A 304 -7.65 -15.01 -25.32
C ILE A 304 -7.22 -15.75 -26.59
N ASN A 305 -5.92 -15.83 -26.88
CA ASN A 305 -5.39 -16.53 -28.05
C ASN A 305 -5.74 -18.03 -28.07
N ALA A 306 -5.83 -18.68 -26.90
CA ALA A 306 -6.26 -20.07 -26.79
C ALA A 306 -7.67 -20.32 -27.37
N GLN A 307 -8.53 -19.30 -27.45
CA GLN A 307 -9.87 -19.40 -28.07
C GLN A 307 -9.82 -19.63 -29.59
N LYS A 308 -8.66 -19.42 -30.25
CA LYS A 308 -8.44 -19.77 -31.67
C LYS A 308 -8.28 -21.29 -31.87
N SER A 309 -7.96 -22.01 -30.81
CA SER A 309 -7.80 -23.47 -30.85
C SER A 309 -9.15 -24.18 -30.83
N TYR A 310 -9.10 -25.51 -30.96
CA TYR A 310 -10.25 -26.36 -30.67
C TYR A 310 -10.36 -26.60 -29.15
N SER A 311 -11.56 -26.94 -28.71
CA SER A 311 -11.86 -27.40 -27.36
C SER A 311 -12.42 -28.82 -27.42
N VAL A 312 -12.15 -29.61 -26.39
CA VAL A 312 -12.63 -30.97 -26.19
C VAL A 312 -13.31 -31.04 -24.83
N SER A 313 -14.55 -31.50 -24.80
CA SER A 313 -15.31 -31.71 -23.56
C SER A 313 -15.94 -33.10 -23.53
N LEU A 314 -16.05 -33.65 -22.32
CA LEU A 314 -16.83 -34.84 -22.02
C LEU A 314 -18.18 -34.39 -21.46
N SER A 315 -19.26 -34.82 -22.07
CA SER A 315 -20.61 -34.57 -21.59
C SER A 315 -21.36 -35.87 -21.36
N GLY A 316 -22.17 -35.92 -20.31
CA GLY A 316 -23.11 -36.99 -20.03
C GLY A 316 -24.46 -36.41 -19.70
N GLU A 317 -25.53 -37.06 -20.12
CA GLU A 317 -26.90 -36.63 -19.88
C GLU A 317 -27.73 -37.84 -19.48
N ILE A 318 -28.56 -37.68 -18.46
CA ILE A 318 -29.56 -38.68 -18.09
C ILE A 318 -30.92 -37.99 -18.12
N ASP A 319 -31.73 -38.37 -19.10
CA ASP A 319 -33.10 -37.90 -19.23
C ASP A 319 -34.07 -38.89 -18.60
N GLY A 320 -34.83 -38.43 -17.60
CA GLY A 320 -35.86 -39.20 -16.94
C GLY A 320 -37.22 -38.51 -17.04
N THR A 321 -38.30 -39.23 -17.30
CA THR A 321 -39.65 -38.68 -17.15
C THR A 321 -40.21 -38.98 -15.76
N PHE A 322 -40.68 -37.94 -15.08
CA PHE A 322 -41.31 -37.97 -13.76
C PHE A 322 -42.75 -37.47 -13.85
N ALA A 323 -43.63 -38.00 -12.99
CA ALA A 323 -45.06 -37.66 -12.98
C ALA A 323 -45.70 -37.68 -14.39
N SER A 324 -45.23 -38.59 -15.24
CA SER A 324 -45.62 -38.69 -16.65
C SER A 324 -46.41 -39.97 -16.90
N THR A 325 -47.30 -39.93 -17.89
CA THR A 325 -48.06 -41.08 -18.37
C THR A 325 -47.18 -42.20 -18.94
N LYS A 326 -45.90 -41.90 -19.26
CA LYS A 326 -44.90 -42.88 -19.70
C LYS A 326 -43.57 -42.63 -18.99
N LYS A 327 -43.00 -43.68 -18.37
CA LYS A 327 -41.67 -43.62 -17.71
C LYS A 327 -40.58 -44.02 -18.71
N THR A 328 -39.57 -43.17 -18.86
CA THR A 328 -38.36 -43.44 -19.65
C THR A 328 -37.14 -42.95 -18.88
N LEU A 329 -36.02 -43.66 -19.04
CA LEU A 329 -34.71 -43.25 -18.57
C LEU A 329 -33.72 -43.46 -19.72
N THR A 330 -33.11 -42.38 -20.19
CA THR A 330 -32.21 -42.39 -21.34
C THR A 330 -30.86 -41.81 -20.93
N PRO A 331 -29.84 -42.65 -20.69
CA PRO A 331 -28.48 -42.20 -20.48
C PRO A 331 -27.76 -41.97 -21.82
N ALA A 332 -27.02 -40.87 -21.91
CA ALA A 332 -26.12 -40.55 -23.01
C ALA A 332 -24.76 -40.10 -22.47
N VAL A 333 -23.69 -40.47 -23.16
CA VAL A 333 -22.34 -39.96 -22.90
C VAL A 333 -21.67 -39.68 -24.24
N GLY A 334 -21.00 -38.54 -24.34
CA GLY A 334 -20.43 -38.07 -25.59
C GLY A 334 -19.15 -37.28 -25.37
N LEU A 335 -18.25 -37.40 -26.34
CA LEU A 335 -17.11 -36.50 -26.48
C LEU A 335 -17.49 -35.44 -27.51
N SER A 336 -17.32 -34.17 -27.16
CA SER A 336 -17.58 -33.04 -28.05
C SER A 336 -16.27 -32.34 -28.40
N VAL A 337 -16.02 -32.13 -29.69
CA VAL A 337 -14.93 -31.28 -30.18
C VAL A 337 -15.54 -30.04 -30.82
N SER A 338 -15.20 -28.86 -30.31
CA SER A 338 -15.73 -27.60 -30.80
C SER A 338 -14.60 -26.67 -31.25
N LYS A 339 -14.73 -26.10 -32.45
CA LYS A 339 -13.83 -25.09 -32.99
C LYS A 339 -14.65 -23.96 -33.59
N ASN A 340 -14.38 -22.74 -33.14
CA ASN A 340 -14.97 -21.56 -33.73
C ASN A 340 -14.30 -21.24 -35.07
N LEU A 341 -15.08 -21.18 -36.16
CA LEU A 341 -14.56 -20.90 -37.50
C LEU A 341 -14.65 -19.43 -37.87
N PHE A 342 -15.70 -18.75 -37.42
CA PHE A 342 -15.96 -17.33 -37.69
C PHE A 342 -16.85 -16.75 -36.60
N ASP A 343 -16.47 -15.61 -36.03
CA ASP A 343 -17.15 -14.98 -34.89
C ASP A 343 -17.48 -13.51 -35.11
N GLY A 344 -17.48 -13.07 -36.37
CA GLY A 344 -17.71 -11.68 -36.73
C GLY A 344 -16.53 -10.74 -36.43
N GLY A 345 -15.32 -11.28 -36.20
CA GLY A 345 -14.12 -10.49 -35.87
C GLY A 345 -14.02 -10.13 -34.39
N ARG A 346 -14.87 -10.72 -33.52
CA ARG A 346 -14.89 -10.45 -32.08
C ARG A 346 -13.56 -10.82 -31.44
N LEU A 347 -13.01 -12.00 -31.76
CA LEU A 347 -11.76 -12.47 -31.18
C LEU A 347 -10.57 -11.61 -31.60
N ASP A 348 -10.52 -11.14 -32.84
CA ASP A 348 -9.46 -10.26 -33.32
C ASP A 348 -9.47 -8.92 -32.56
N LYS A 349 -10.66 -8.35 -32.32
CA LYS A 349 -10.79 -7.13 -31.51
C LYS A 349 -10.48 -7.34 -30.02
N GLN A 350 -10.76 -8.52 -29.47
CA GLN A 350 -10.33 -8.87 -28.12
C GLN A 350 -8.80 -8.97 -28.01
N ILE A 351 -8.13 -9.51 -29.03
CA ILE A 351 -6.67 -9.60 -29.10
C ILE A 351 -6.06 -8.20 -29.22
N GLU A 352 -6.55 -7.37 -30.15
CA GLU A 352 -6.08 -5.99 -30.32
C GLU A 352 -6.24 -5.16 -29.03
N SER A 353 -7.34 -5.35 -28.31
CA SER A 353 -7.57 -4.74 -26.99
C SER A 353 -6.57 -5.22 -25.94
N ALA A 354 -6.31 -6.53 -25.87
CA ALA A 354 -5.35 -7.10 -24.90
C ALA A 354 -3.90 -6.70 -25.21
N GLU A 355 -3.51 -6.63 -26.49
CA GLU A 355 -2.21 -6.11 -26.92
C GLU A 355 -2.05 -4.63 -26.55
N THR A 356 -3.12 -3.85 -26.70
CA THR A 356 -3.13 -2.45 -26.26
C THR A 356 -3.02 -2.33 -24.75
N GLN A 357 -3.68 -3.23 -23.99
CA GLN A 357 -3.57 -3.27 -22.54
C GLN A 357 -2.14 -3.60 -22.07
N ILE A 358 -1.42 -4.48 -22.78
CA ILE A 358 0.01 -4.74 -22.51
C ILE A 358 0.82 -3.45 -22.67
N LYS A 359 0.66 -2.70 -23.77
CA LYS A 359 1.36 -1.42 -23.99
C LYS A 359 1.04 -0.39 -22.90
N ILE A 360 -0.22 -0.30 -22.47
CA ILE A 360 -0.63 0.55 -21.34
C ILE A 360 0.16 0.15 -20.08
N GLN A 361 0.25 -1.15 -19.80
CA GLN A 361 0.95 -1.68 -18.64
C GLN A 361 2.47 -1.47 -18.72
N GLU A 362 3.07 -1.56 -19.90
CA GLU A 362 4.49 -1.21 -20.13
C GLU A 362 4.75 0.27 -19.84
N HIS A 363 3.87 1.17 -20.27
CA HIS A 363 4.00 2.59 -19.98
C HIS A 363 3.82 2.91 -18.49
N LYS A 364 2.89 2.24 -17.81
CA LYS A 364 2.74 2.34 -16.34
C LYS A 364 4.00 1.90 -15.61
N LEU A 365 4.54 0.72 -15.94
CA LEU A 365 5.78 0.22 -15.35
C LEU A 365 6.94 1.21 -15.57
N ASN A 366 7.09 1.73 -16.79
CA ASN A 366 8.12 2.73 -17.09
C ASN A 366 7.94 4.04 -16.30
N SER A 367 6.70 4.48 -16.08
CA SER A 367 6.40 5.66 -15.27
C SER A 367 6.79 5.42 -13.81
N VAL A 368 6.35 4.30 -13.24
CA VAL A 368 6.64 3.91 -11.85
C VAL A 368 8.13 3.74 -11.62
N ILE A 369 8.86 3.14 -12.57
CA ILE A 369 10.34 3.04 -12.50
C ILE A 369 10.97 4.44 -12.46
N LYS A 370 10.57 5.36 -13.34
CA LYS A 370 11.14 6.71 -13.39
C LYS A 370 10.84 7.51 -12.12
N GLU A 371 9.61 7.43 -11.65
CA GLU A 371 9.17 8.10 -10.42
C GLU A 371 9.89 7.54 -9.19
N THR A 372 10.00 6.22 -9.08
CA THR A 372 10.75 5.56 -7.99
C THR A 372 12.23 5.95 -8.01
N LYS A 373 12.87 5.98 -9.19
CA LYS A 373 14.27 6.46 -9.32
C LYS A 373 14.42 7.91 -8.86
N LEU A 374 13.48 8.77 -9.23
CA LEU A 374 13.49 10.18 -8.82
C LEU A 374 13.34 10.30 -7.31
N GLN A 375 12.39 9.58 -6.70
CA GLN A 375 12.17 9.58 -5.26
C GLN A 375 13.40 9.08 -4.48
N ILE A 376 14.01 7.97 -4.92
CA ILE A 376 15.26 7.45 -4.33
C ILE A 376 16.39 8.47 -4.46
N ALA A 377 16.57 9.07 -5.64
CA ALA A 377 17.62 10.08 -5.86
C ALA A 377 17.41 11.32 -4.98
N GLN A 378 16.16 11.77 -4.79
CA GLN A 378 15.83 12.89 -3.90
C GLN A 378 16.14 12.56 -2.44
N LEU A 379 15.71 11.38 -1.96
CA LEU A 379 15.99 10.93 -0.59
C LEU A 379 17.49 10.77 -0.36
N ASN A 380 18.24 10.15 -1.27
CA ASN A 380 19.68 9.98 -1.15
C ASN A 380 20.44 11.31 -1.16
N ASN A 381 19.99 12.29 -1.96
CA ASN A 381 20.58 13.63 -1.96
C ASN A 381 20.27 14.39 -0.66
N GLN A 382 19.08 14.23 -0.09
CA GLN A 382 18.79 14.76 1.24
C GLN A 382 19.69 14.10 2.30
N LEU A 383 19.79 12.77 2.28
CA LEU A 383 20.62 11.97 3.19
C LEU A 383 22.10 12.35 3.16
N SER A 384 22.69 12.50 1.98
CA SER A 384 24.11 12.87 1.85
C SER A 384 24.44 14.28 2.35
N ASN A 385 23.44 15.17 2.41
CA ASN A 385 23.63 16.55 2.85
C ASN A 385 23.36 16.77 4.35
N TYR A 386 22.65 15.86 5.04
CA TYR A 386 22.27 16.05 6.44
C TYR A 386 23.47 16.20 7.38
N ASP A 387 24.54 15.42 7.20
CA ASP A 387 25.73 15.51 8.05
C ASP A 387 26.40 16.88 7.93
N ASN A 388 26.47 17.41 6.71
CA ASN A 388 26.99 18.74 6.45
C ASN A 388 26.11 19.83 7.07
N PHE A 389 24.79 19.76 6.89
CA PHE A 389 23.87 20.74 7.46
C PHE A 389 23.86 20.71 9.00
N THR A 390 23.89 19.52 9.59
CA THR A 390 23.96 19.33 11.04
C THR A 390 25.23 19.95 11.59
N ARG A 391 26.40 19.58 11.06
CA ARG A 391 27.70 20.12 11.48
C ARG A 391 27.79 21.65 11.33
N LEU A 392 27.27 22.20 10.23
CA LEU A 392 27.26 23.66 10.03
C LEU A 392 26.34 24.36 11.03
N ASN A 393 25.17 23.78 11.30
CA ASN A 393 24.21 24.36 12.25
C ASN A 393 24.69 24.25 13.70
N GLU A 394 25.36 23.16 14.08
CA GLU A 394 26.01 23.02 15.39
C GLU A 394 27.05 24.12 15.63
N LYS A 395 27.86 24.46 14.61
CA LYS A 395 28.78 25.60 14.69
C LYS A 395 28.04 26.92 14.87
N ASN A 396 26.92 27.12 14.18
CA ASN A 396 26.10 28.33 14.36
C ASN A 396 25.54 28.44 15.78
N ILE A 397 25.06 27.33 16.36
CA ILE A 397 24.64 27.28 17.77
C ILE A 397 25.81 27.66 18.68
N PHE A 398 26.97 27.02 18.52
CA PHE A 398 28.15 27.30 19.33
C PHE A 398 28.57 28.77 19.27
N TYR A 399 28.62 29.36 18.08
CA TYR A 399 29.00 30.77 17.93
C TYR A 399 27.92 31.73 18.44
N ALA A 400 26.63 31.40 18.30
CA ALA A 400 25.55 32.21 18.88
C ALA A 400 25.57 32.18 20.41
N GLU A 401 25.81 31.03 21.03
CA GLU A 401 25.99 30.91 22.48
C GLU A 401 27.20 31.72 22.96
N LYS A 402 28.33 31.66 22.23
CA LYS A 402 29.52 32.47 22.52
C LYS A 402 29.28 33.96 22.35
N GLU A 403 28.52 34.36 21.34
CA GLU A 403 28.12 35.76 21.14
C GLU A 403 27.32 36.27 22.35
N ILE A 404 26.32 35.50 22.81
CA ILE A 404 25.52 35.86 23.99
C ILE A 404 26.39 36.01 25.25
N GLU A 405 27.34 35.10 25.48
CA GLU A 405 28.28 35.17 26.61
C GLU A 405 29.13 36.46 26.58
N LEU A 406 29.66 36.80 25.40
CA LEU A 406 30.45 38.02 25.18
C LEU A 406 29.61 39.28 25.36
N LEU A 407 28.41 39.32 24.79
CA LEU A 407 27.49 40.45 24.91
C LEU A 407 27.09 40.70 26.37
N ARG A 408 26.79 39.65 27.14
CA ARG A 408 26.50 39.75 28.58
C ARG A 408 27.66 40.39 29.36
N SER A 409 28.89 40.03 29.03
CA SER A 409 30.09 40.62 29.66
C SER A 409 30.32 42.07 29.22
N GLN A 410 30.06 42.38 27.95
CA GLN A 410 30.25 43.71 27.38
C GLN A 410 29.19 44.72 27.84
N VAL A 411 27.95 44.28 28.09
CA VAL A 411 26.89 45.11 28.67
C VAL A 411 27.30 45.63 30.06
N GLN A 412 27.96 44.80 30.88
CA GLN A 412 28.42 45.19 32.22
C GLN A 412 29.46 46.32 32.19
N ILE A 413 30.19 46.48 31.10
CA ILE A 413 31.21 47.51 30.89
C ILE A 413 30.78 48.60 29.89
N GLY A 414 29.49 48.62 29.51
CA GLY A 414 28.91 49.62 28.61
C GLY A 414 29.39 49.54 27.16
N ARG A 415 29.93 48.40 26.71
CA ARG A 415 30.40 48.18 25.32
C ARG A 415 29.39 47.52 24.41
N ALA A 416 28.30 47.00 24.96
CA ALA A 416 27.18 46.41 24.23
C ALA A 416 25.87 46.82 24.91
N THR A 417 24.74 46.60 24.24
CA THR A 417 23.41 46.92 24.74
C THR A 417 22.61 45.67 25.06
N VAL A 418 21.59 45.80 25.91
CA VAL A 418 20.63 44.72 26.18
C VAL A 418 19.84 44.33 24.91
N SER A 419 19.62 45.28 23.99
CA SER A 419 19.02 45.01 22.67
C SER A 419 19.88 44.06 21.83
N ASP A 420 21.21 44.14 21.94
CA ASP A 420 22.11 43.21 21.23
C ASP A 420 21.95 41.79 21.77
N ILE A 421 21.79 41.62 23.09
CA ILE A 421 21.51 40.32 23.71
C ILE A 421 20.17 39.78 23.21
N ILE A 422 19.11 40.59 23.18
CA ILE A 422 17.78 40.18 22.66
C ILE A 422 17.89 39.66 21.23
N ALA A 423 18.62 40.37 20.36
CA ALA A 423 18.82 39.95 18.98
C ALA A 423 19.63 38.65 18.87
N ALA A 424 20.67 38.47 19.68
CA ALA A 424 21.49 37.25 19.69
C ALA A 424 20.72 36.03 20.23
N GLU A 425 19.91 36.21 21.27
CA GLU A 425 19.05 35.18 21.84
C GLU A 425 17.98 34.71 20.83
N ALA A 426 17.39 35.63 20.06
CA ALA A 426 16.48 35.30 18.97
C ALA A 426 17.17 34.49 17.85
N ARG A 427 18.40 34.84 17.48
CA ARG A 427 19.18 34.07 16.49
C ARG A 427 19.54 32.67 17.00
N LEU A 428 19.88 32.53 18.28
CA LEU A 428 20.14 31.22 18.89
C LEU A 428 18.89 30.33 18.81
N PHE A 429 17.70 30.88 19.07
CA PHE A 429 16.44 30.15 18.93
C PHE A 429 16.23 29.60 17.51
N GLU A 430 16.47 30.42 16.47
CA GLU A 430 16.39 29.98 15.07
C GLU A 430 17.32 28.79 14.76
N PHE A 431 18.56 28.84 15.27
CA PHE A 431 19.50 27.74 15.08
C PHE A 431 19.10 26.48 15.86
N GLN A 432 18.54 26.62 17.06
CA GLN A 432 18.01 25.50 17.85
C GLN A 432 16.80 24.85 17.16
N LEU A 433 15.86 25.66 16.65
CA LEU A 433 14.73 25.20 15.84
C LEU A 433 15.22 24.42 14.61
N LYS A 434 16.19 24.99 13.89
CA LYS A 434 16.80 24.34 12.73
C LYS A 434 17.46 23.00 13.08
N ALA A 435 18.10 22.88 14.25
CA ALA A 435 18.71 21.62 14.69
C ALA A 435 17.65 20.52 14.92
N ILE A 436 16.55 20.85 15.60
CA ILE A 436 15.46 19.88 15.82
C ILE A 436 14.85 19.45 14.49
N ASN A 437 14.62 20.40 13.59
CA ASN A 437 14.08 20.12 12.26
C ASN A 437 15.03 19.21 11.46
N LEU A 438 16.33 19.53 11.40
CA LEU A 438 17.32 18.70 10.69
C LEU A 438 17.38 17.26 11.22
N ASN A 439 17.40 17.07 12.54
CA ASN A 439 17.43 15.73 13.12
C ASN A 439 16.14 14.95 12.82
N THR A 440 14.99 15.63 12.90
CA THR A 440 13.69 15.02 12.60
C THR A 440 13.58 14.66 11.12
N ASP A 441 13.95 15.58 10.23
CA ASP A 441 13.85 15.37 8.80
C ASP A 441 14.82 14.26 8.35
N HIS A 442 16.02 14.15 8.95
CA HIS A 442 16.94 13.03 8.72
C HIS A 442 16.32 11.68 9.10
N LEU A 443 15.68 11.58 10.27
CA LEU A 443 14.94 10.37 10.68
C LEU A 443 13.84 10.06 9.66
N ILE A 444 13.02 11.05 9.30
CA ILE A 444 11.90 10.89 8.35
C ILE A 444 12.40 10.38 6.99
N SER A 445 13.48 10.94 6.45
CA SER A 445 14.04 10.51 5.16
C SER A 445 14.51 9.06 5.20
N LYS A 446 15.14 8.61 6.30
CA LYS A 446 15.56 7.21 6.45
C LYS A 446 14.38 6.25 6.55
N LEU A 447 13.35 6.60 7.34
CA LEU A 447 12.13 5.79 7.45
C LEU A 447 11.38 5.72 6.11
N SER A 448 11.32 6.84 5.38
CA SER A 448 10.69 6.92 4.07
C SER A 448 11.40 6.05 3.05
N LEU A 449 12.74 6.01 3.07
CA LEU A 449 13.53 5.15 2.20
C LEU A 449 13.32 3.65 2.51
N SER A 450 13.27 3.27 3.79
CA SER A 450 12.98 1.89 4.20
C SER A 450 11.55 1.46 3.83
N ALA A 451 10.57 2.36 3.98
CA ALA A 451 9.19 2.10 3.60
C ALA A 451 9.04 1.96 2.07
N LEU A 452 9.72 2.81 1.29
CA LEU A 452 9.79 2.72 -0.17
C LEU A 452 10.43 1.41 -0.62
N ALA A 453 11.51 0.97 0.04
CA ALA A 453 12.16 -0.31 -0.21
C ALA A 453 11.31 -1.53 0.21
N GLY A 454 10.16 -1.33 0.88
CA GLY A 454 9.30 -2.41 1.36
C GLY A 454 9.86 -3.17 2.57
N THR A 455 10.89 -2.64 3.23
CA THR A 455 11.58 -3.30 4.35
C THR A 455 11.09 -2.82 5.71
N PHE A 456 10.35 -1.71 5.76
CA PHE A 456 9.98 -1.07 7.02
C PHE A 456 9.08 -1.93 7.91
N SER A 457 8.21 -2.76 7.33
CA SER A 457 7.38 -3.72 8.08
C SER A 457 8.18 -4.69 8.95
N LYS A 458 9.40 -5.05 8.51
CA LYS A 458 10.30 -5.96 9.25
C LYS A 458 10.78 -5.36 10.56
N GLU A 459 10.92 -4.04 10.64
CA GLU A 459 11.25 -3.33 11.88
C GLU A 459 10.17 -3.49 12.96
N PHE A 460 8.95 -3.84 12.57
CA PHE A 460 7.84 -4.12 13.47
C PHE A 460 7.63 -5.63 13.69
N GLY A 461 8.54 -6.48 13.23
CA GLY A 461 8.40 -7.93 13.27
C GLY A 461 7.17 -8.40 12.49
N ILE A 462 7.03 -7.90 11.27
CA ILE A 462 5.99 -8.32 10.31
C ILE A 462 6.71 -8.74 9.02
N ASP A 463 6.66 -10.04 8.75
CA ASP A 463 7.28 -10.68 7.59
C ASP A 463 6.33 -10.76 6.38
#